data_AF-A0A963HGV4-F1
#
_entry.id   AF-A0A963HGV4-F1
#
_cell.length_a   1.000
_cell.length_b   1.000
_cell.length_c   1.000
_cell.angle_alpha   90.00
_cell.angle_beta   90.00
_cell.angle_gamma   90.00
#
_symmetry.space_group_name_H-M   'P 1'
#
loop_
_entity.id
_entity.type
_entity.pdbx_description
1 polymer ?
#
loop_
_entity_poly.entity_id
_entity_poly.type
_entity_poly.pdbx_seq_one_letter_code
_entity_poly.pdbx_strand_id
1 'polypeptide(L)'
;MLSNARFLPLGLEATRLREGALAVHSPIDGSLLARLAPHDAAATDAAIARSVTAFEAWRRVPAPRRGELVRRFAQALREHKALLAELVTIECGKIRSEGEGEVQEMI
;
A
#
# COMPACT_ATOMS: atom_id res chain seq x y z
N MET A 1 -11.90 0.42 -19.53
CA MET A 1 -11.67 -0.44 -18.37
C MET A 1 -10.29 -0.12 -17.83
N LEU A 2 -10.20 0.58 -16.69
CA LEU A 2 -8.93 0.98 -16.10
C LEU A 2 -8.16 -0.27 -15.65
N SER A 3 -7.17 -0.69 -16.44
CA SER A 3 -6.35 -1.85 -16.10
C SER A 3 -5.44 -1.50 -14.93
N ASN A 4 -5.49 -2.27 -13.84
CA ASN A 4 -4.57 -2.14 -12.72
C ASN A 4 -3.12 -2.50 -13.09
N ALA A 5 -2.88 -2.97 -14.32
CA ALA A 5 -1.53 -3.25 -14.82
C ALA A 5 -0.61 -2.03 -14.73
N ARG A 6 -1.16 -0.81 -14.75
CA ARG A 6 -0.37 0.42 -14.57
C ARG A 6 0.23 0.60 -13.17
N PHE A 7 -0.25 -0.14 -12.18
CA PHE A 7 0.30 -0.15 -10.81
C PHE A 7 1.31 -1.27 -10.56
N LEU A 8 1.64 -2.11 -11.57
CA LEU A 8 2.69 -3.11 -11.46
C LEU A 8 4.06 -2.55 -11.03
N PRO A 9 4.47 -1.32 -11.42
CA PRO A 9 5.70 -0.72 -10.91
C PRO A 9 5.73 -0.52 -9.38
N LEU A 10 4.58 -0.57 -8.69
CA LEU A 10 4.51 -0.53 -7.22
C LEU A 10 4.84 -1.90 -6.58
N GLY A 11 5.21 -2.91 -7.36
CA GLY A 11 5.55 -4.25 -6.86
C GLY A 11 4.34 -5.08 -6.43
N LEU A 12 3.14 -4.74 -6.90
CA LEU A 12 1.91 -5.47 -6.56
C LEU A 12 1.81 -6.79 -7.34
N GLU A 13 1.65 -7.90 -6.62
CA GLU A 13 1.37 -9.21 -7.20
C GLU A 13 -0.08 -9.25 -7.72
N ALA A 14 -0.27 -9.50 -9.02
CA ALA A 14 -1.59 -9.47 -9.65
C ALA A 14 -2.59 -10.50 -9.07
N THR A 15 -2.10 -11.62 -8.55
CA THR A 15 -2.89 -12.68 -7.90
C THR A 15 -3.57 -12.16 -6.63
N ARG A 16 -2.83 -11.40 -5.79
CA ARG A 16 -3.36 -10.81 -4.54
C ARG A 16 -4.48 -9.80 -4.75
N LEU A 17 -4.55 -9.22 -5.95
CA LEU A 17 -5.56 -8.20 -6.30
C LEU A 17 -6.80 -8.79 -6.98
N ARG A 18 -6.85 -10.11 -7.23
CA ARG A 18 -7.90 -10.72 -8.06
C ARG A 18 -8.68 -11.85 -7.40
N GLU A 19 -8.12 -12.49 -6.38
CA GLU A 19 -8.62 -13.78 -5.85
C GLU A 19 -9.47 -13.66 -4.58
N GLY A 20 -9.78 -12.43 -4.14
CA GLY A 20 -10.45 -12.18 -2.88
C GLY A 20 -11.97 -11.98 -2.93
N ALA A 21 -12.61 -12.16 -1.76
CA ALA A 21 -14.05 -11.92 -1.61
C ALA A 21 -14.43 -10.42 -1.51
N LEU A 22 -13.50 -9.56 -1.06
CA LEU A 22 -13.77 -8.13 -0.88
C LEU A 22 -13.57 -7.39 -2.21
N ALA A 23 -14.65 -6.84 -2.77
CA ALA A 23 -14.58 -6.02 -3.98
C ALA A 23 -14.31 -4.55 -3.64
N VAL A 24 -13.25 -3.98 -4.20
CA VAL A 24 -12.90 -2.55 -4.10
C VAL A 24 -13.33 -1.88 -5.40
N HIS A 25 -14.20 -0.88 -5.30
CA HIS A 25 -14.71 -0.13 -6.44
C HIS A 25 -14.26 1.32 -6.39
N SER A 26 -14.02 1.93 -7.54
CA SER A 26 -13.79 3.37 -7.63
C SER A 26 -15.11 4.12 -7.37
N PRO A 27 -15.13 5.12 -6.49
CA PRO A 27 -16.28 6.01 -6.33
C PRO A 27 -16.46 6.98 -7.51
N ILE A 28 -15.47 7.09 -8.41
CA ILE A 28 -15.52 8.01 -9.57
C ILE A 28 -16.49 7.49 -10.64
N ASP A 29 -16.38 6.20 -10.97
CA ASP A 29 -17.09 5.59 -12.11
C ASP A 29 -17.70 4.21 -11.80
N GLY A 30 -17.56 3.71 -10.56
CA GLY A 30 -18.02 2.39 -10.13
C GLY A 30 -17.16 1.22 -10.61
N SER A 31 -16.04 1.47 -11.30
CA SER A 31 -15.18 0.42 -11.83
C SER A 31 -14.57 -0.45 -10.72
N LEU A 32 -14.45 -1.76 -10.96
CA LEU A 32 -13.81 -2.70 -10.03
C LEU A 32 -12.29 -2.53 -10.07
N LEU A 33 -11.71 -2.07 -8.96
CA LEU A 33 -10.27 -1.88 -8.79
C LEU A 33 -9.57 -3.14 -8.29
N ALA A 34 -10.13 -3.86 -7.33
CA ALA A 34 -9.47 -5.08 -6.82
C ALA A 34 -10.46 -6.03 -6.16
N ARG A 35 -10.02 -7.28 -6.02
CA ARG A 35 -10.65 -8.31 -5.20
C ARG A 35 -9.65 -8.81 -4.17
N LEU A 36 -9.82 -8.39 -2.92
CA LEU A 36 -8.90 -8.62 -1.81
C LEU A 36 -9.40 -9.73 -0.89
N ALA A 37 -8.50 -10.63 -0.48
CA ALA A 37 -8.84 -11.70 0.43
C ALA A 37 -8.89 -11.13 1.86
N PRO A 38 -10.00 -11.29 2.59
CA PRO A 38 -10.03 -10.94 4.01
C PRO A 38 -9.12 -11.90 4.78
N HIS A 39 -8.49 -11.41 5.85
CA HIS A 39 -7.90 -12.30 6.84
C HIS A 39 -9.00 -12.82 7.77
N ASP A 40 -8.93 -14.11 8.12
CA ASP A 40 -9.72 -14.67 9.21
C ASP A 40 -9.04 -14.42 10.57
N ALA A 41 -9.67 -14.87 11.65
CA ALA A 41 -9.13 -14.69 13.00
C ALA A 41 -7.74 -15.36 13.16
N ALA A 42 -7.57 -16.57 12.64
CA ALA A 42 -6.30 -17.30 12.75
C ALA A 42 -5.16 -16.63 11.96
N ALA A 43 -5.43 -16.15 10.75
CA ALA A 43 -4.47 -15.39 9.94
C ALA A 43 -4.11 -14.06 10.59
N THR A 44 -5.07 -13.42 11.25
CA THR A 44 -4.88 -12.18 12.02
C THR A 44 -3.97 -12.43 13.23
N ASP A 45 -4.28 -13.45 14.04
CA ASP A 45 -3.46 -13.85 15.19
C ASP A 45 -2.03 -14.21 14.76
N ALA A 46 -1.89 -14.94 13.65
CA ALA A 46 -0.59 -15.25 13.08
C ALA A 46 0.19 -14.00 12.64
N ALA A 47 -0.49 -13.00 12.06
CA ALA A 47 0.14 -11.74 11.67
C ALA A 47 0.60 -10.93 12.89
N ILE A 48 -0.19 -10.91 13.96
CA ILE A 48 0.17 -10.27 15.23
C ILE A 48 1.36 -10.98 15.86
N ALA A 49 1.36 -12.31 15.93
CA ALA A 49 2.49 -13.07 16.46
C ALA A 49 3.80 -12.78 15.69
N ARG A 50 3.75 -12.73 14.35
CA ARG A 50 4.90 -12.36 13.51
C ARG A 50 5.41 -10.94 13.79
N SER A 51 4.51 -9.98 14.03
CA SER A 51 4.91 -8.60 14.32
C SER A 51 5.64 -8.49 15.67
N VAL A 52 5.19 -9.24 16.69
CA VAL A 52 5.85 -9.33 17.99
C VAL A 52 7.26 -9.91 17.85
N THR A 53 7.42 -11.03 17.13
CA THR A 53 8.75 -11.61 16.86
C THR A 53 9.65 -10.65 16.09
N ALA A 54 9.12 -9.97 15.07
CA ALA A 54 9.89 -8.99 14.31
C ALA A 54 10.33 -7.80 15.19
N PHE A 55 9.48 -7.35 16.13
CA PHE A 55 9.81 -6.29 17.07
C PHE A 55 10.97 -6.66 18.00
N GLU A 56 11.04 -7.89 18.51
CA GLU A 56 12.14 -8.34 19.36
C GLU A 56 13.51 -8.24 18.68
N ALA A 57 13.55 -8.50 17.37
CA ALA A 57 14.74 -8.29 16.56
C ALA A 57 14.95 -6.80 16.23
N TRP A 58 13.89 -6.11 15.78
CA TRP A 58 13.94 -4.72 15.34
C TRP A 58 14.37 -3.75 16.43
N ARG A 59 13.93 -3.95 17.69
CA ARG A 59 14.29 -3.08 18.82
C ARG A 59 15.80 -3.07 19.11
N ARG A 60 16.53 -4.10 18.67
CA ARG A 60 18.00 -4.20 18.79
C ARG A 60 18.76 -3.52 17.64
N VAL A 61 18.08 -3.12 16.56
CA VAL A 61 18.70 -2.43 15.42
C VAL A 61 19.11 -1.02 15.83
N PRO A 62 20.36 -0.58 15.62
CA PRO A 62 20.81 0.77 15.98
C PRO A 62 19.99 1.88 15.31
N ALA A 63 19.77 2.99 16.03
CA ALA A 63 18.96 4.11 15.55
C ALA A 63 19.36 4.63 14.15
N PRO A 64 20.66 4.78 13.80
CA PRO A 64 21.05 5.22 12.46
C PRO A 64 20.57 4.28 11.34
N ARG A 65 20.61 2.96 11.57
CA ARG A 65 20.13 1.96 10.60
C ARG A 65 18.62 1.98 10.45
N ARG A 66 17.88 2.27 11.52
CA ARG A 66 16.42 2.45 11.46
C ARG A 66 16.06 3.70 10.67
N GLY A 67 16.78 4.80 10.91
CA GLY A 67 16.62 6.04 10.15
C GLY A 67 16.89 5.86 8.65
N GLU A 68 17.93 5.09 8.30
CA GLU A 68 18.22 4.76 6.90
C GLU A 68 17.10 3.97 6.22
N LEU A 69 16.44 3.04 6.91
CA LEU A 69 15.26 2.36 6.37
C LEU A 69 14.13 3.35 6.05
N VAL A 70 13.83 4.26 6.98
CA VAL A 70 12.80 5.29 6.78
C VAL A 70 13.17 6.22 5.63
N ARG A 71 14.44 6.63 5.53
CA ARG A 71 14.94 7.47 4.41
C ARG A 71 14.75 6.76 3.06
N ARG A 72 15.06 5.48 2.98
CA ARG A 72 14.86 4.67 1.75
C ARG A 72 13.38 4.50 1.42
N PHE A 73 12.52 4.35 2.42
CA PHE A 73 11.08 4.33 2.22
C PHE A 73 10.57 5.66 1.63
N ALA A 74 10.98 6.80 2.19
CA ALA A 74 10.66 8.12 1.64
C ALA A 74 11.19 8.32 0.21
N GLN A 75 12.36 7.75 -0.11
CA GLN A 75 12.89 7.76 -1.48
C GLN A 75 11.99 6.97 -2.45
N ALA A 76 11.54 5.77 -2.07
CA ALA A 76 10.60 5.00 -2.89
C ALA A 76 9.26 5.74 -3.08
N LEU A 77 8.76 6.41 -2.04
CA LEU A 77 7.57 7.26 -2.15
C LEU A 77 7.76 8.41 -3.15
N ARG A 78 8.92 9.09 -3.13
CA ARG A 78 9.26 10.13 -4.12
C ARG A 78 9.29 9.57 -5.54
N GLU A 79 9.95 8.41 -5.72
CA GLU A 79 10.08 7.74 -7.02
C GLU A 79 8.71 7.36 -7.62
N HIS A 80 7.75 6.98 -6.78
CA HIS A 80 6.43 6.51 -7.21
C HIS A 80 5.29 7.51 -6.96
N LYS A 81 5.59 8.77 -6.61
CA LYS A 81 4.61 9.76 -6.16
C LYS A 81 3.39 9.89 -7.07
N ALA A 82 3.62 10.02 -8.38
CA ALA A 82 2.55 10.21 -9.35
C ALA A 82 1.62 9.00 -9.45
N LEU A 83 2.15 7.77 -9.36
CA LEU A 83 1.37 6.54 -9.41
C LEU A 83 0.59 6.31 -8.12
N LEU A 84 1.21 6.59 -6.97
CA LEU A 84 0.55 6.54 -5.67
C LEU A 84 -0.58 7.55 -5.57
N ALA A 85 -0.37 8.78 -6.03
CA ALA A 85 -1.40 9.80 -6.08
C ALA A 85 -2.58 9.40 -6.98
N GLU A 86 -2.30 8.79 -8.14
CA GLU A 86 -3.35 8.25 -8.99
C GLU A 86 -4.15 7.14 -8.28
N LEU A 87 -3.46 6.23 -7.58
CA LEU A 87 -4.11 5.17 -6.81
C LEU A 87 -5.05 5.74 -5.74
N VAL A 88 -4.57 6.69 -4.94
CA VAL A 88 -5.40 7.38 -3.93
C VAL A 88 -6.60 8.08 -4.58
N THR A 89 -6.40 8.77 -5.70
CA THR A 89 -7.49 9.42 -6.44
C THR A 89 -8.56 8.43 -6.87
N ILE A 90 -8.19 7.32 -7.52
CA ILE A 90 -9.18 6.37 -8.04
C ILE A 90 -9.87 5.57 -6.93
N GLU A 91 -9.20 5.33 -5.80
CA GLU A 91 -9.76 4.57 -4.68
C GLU A 91 -10.66 5.43 -3.80
N CYS A 92 -10.27 6.68 -3.54
CA CYS A 92 -10.96 7.57 -2.60
C CYS A 92 -11.84 8.64 -3.29
N GLY A 93 -11.74 8.81 -4.61
CA GLY A 93 -12.49 9.81 -5.38
C GLY A 93 -11.98 11.24 -5.25
N LYS A 94 -10.75 11.42 -4.76
CA LYS A 94 -10.12 12.73 -4.55
C LYS A 94 -9.55 13.30 -5.84
N ILE A 95 -9.47 14.64 -5.94
CA ILE A 95 -8.76 15.27 -7.05
C ILE A 95 -7.27 14.91 -6.99
N ARG A 96 -6.61 14.83 -8.16
CA ARG A 96 -5.22 14.36 -8.24
C ARG A 96 -4.24 15.19 -7.41
N SER A 97 -4.45 16.51 -7.34
CA SER A 97 -3.59 17.38 -6.52
C SER A 97 -3.69 17.09 -5.02
N GLU A 98 -4.84 16.63 -4.52
CA GLU A 98 -4.99 16.20 -3.13
C GLU A 98 -4.24 14.87 -2.90
N GLY A 99 -4.38 13.91 -3.81
CA GLY A 99 -3.61 12.66 -3.76
C GLY A 99 -2.10 12.88 -3.82
N GLU A 100 -1.63 13.84 -4.63
CA GLU A 100 -0.21 14.24 -4.65
C GLU A 100 0.24 14.93 -3.36
N GLY A 101 -0.66 15.69 -2.72
CA GLY A 101 -0.44 16.28 -1.40
C GLY A 101 -0.27 15.21 -0.32
N GLU A 102 -1.15 14.20 -0.27
CA GLU A 102 -1.05 13.12 0.72
C GLU A 102 0.25 12.35 0.62
N VAL A 103 0.67 11.98 -0.59
CA VAL A 103 1.95 11.28 -0.78
C VAL A 103 3.12 12.21 -0.42
N GLN A 104 2.99 13.53 -0.60
CA GLN A 104 4.01 14.49 -0.21
C GLN A 104 4.19 14.58 1.31
N GLU A 105 3.12 14.49 2.10
CA GLU A 105 3.21 14.50 3.57
C GLU A 105 3.85 13.23 4.15
N MET A 106 3.92 12.14 3.37
CA MET A 106 4.57 10.89 3.77
C MET A 106 6.11 10.89 3.55
N ILE A 107 6.65 11.90 2.86
CA ILE A 107 8.02 11.96 2.32
C ILE A 107 8.96 12.79 3.19
#